data_AF-A0A9Q1GZG0-F1
#
_entry.id   AF-A0A9Q1GZG0-F1
#
_cell.length_a   1.000
_cell.length_b   1.000
_cell.length_c   1.000
_cell.angle_alpha   90.00
_cell.angle_beta   90.00
_cell.angle_gamma   90.00
#
_symmetry.space_group_name_H-M   'P 1'
#
loop_
_entity.id
_entity.type
_entity.pdbx_description
1 polymer ?
#
loop_
_entity_poly.entity_id
_entity_poly.type
_entity_poly.pdbx_seq_one_letter_code
_entity_poly.pdbx_strand_id
1 'polypeptide(L)'
;MVPDPSGDAHRSSVQIPNQGQPTHSERGQDLAPTTSTSSPCSLETFIRQLSSQGLSQEAAVLASGSRRSSTVSTYNSRLSRFRTWCSERNTDPMEASLESVADFLLHIFKEGKQVSTVKNYRSAISSIHEGFPDGSTIGSNNAINHLLRGMFNERPPRKRLSPSWSINDVLNSLSTSPFEPIHNTSLELLTHKTLFLLAAASAQGAVVNSTI
;
A
#
# COMPACT_ATOMS: atom_id res chain seq x y z
N MET A 1 -47.96 -38.61 -64.14
CA MET A 1 -47.67 -37.57 -63.13
C MET A 1 -48.75 -37.75 -62.06
N VAL A 2 -48.37 -38.33 -60.93
CA VAL A 2 -49.20 -38.91 -59.81
C VAL A 2 -48.73 -38.21 -58.51
N PRO A 3 -49.48 -38.04 -57.40
CA PRO A 3 -50.74 -38.68 -56.89
C PRO A 3 -51.88 -37.67 -56.54
N ASP A 4 -53.16 -38.01 -56.36
CA ASP A 4 -53.89 -39.03 -55.55
C ASP A 4 -54.12 -38.61 -54.06
N PRO A 5 -55.19 -39.07 -53.35
CA PRO A 5 -56.25 -38.19 -52.85
C PRO A 5 -56.65 -38.42 -51.37
N SER A 6 -57.65 -37.65 -50.94
CA SER A 6 -58.71 -37.89 -49.93
C SER A 6 -58.51 -38.90 -48.78
N GLY A 7 -58.82 -38.46 -47.55
CA GLY A 7 -59.09 -39.35 -46.41
C GLY A 7 -59.71 -38.61 -45.22
N ASP A 8 -60.96 -38.95 -44.94
CA ASP A 8 -61.92 -38.34 -44.01
C ASP A 8 -61.70 -38.56 -42.50
N ALA A 9 -62.21 -37.57 -41.74
CA ALA A 9 -63.10 -37.64 -40.56
C ALA A 9 -62.75 -38.39 -39.24
N HIS A 10 -63.32 -37.78 -38.18
CA HIS A 10 -63.72 -38.32 -36.87
C HIS A 10 -62.60 -38.50 -35.83
N ARG A 11 -62.76 -38.16 -34.54
CA ARG A 11 -63.94 -38.20 -33.66
C ARG A 11 -63.65 -37.42 -32.37
N SER A 12 -64.63 -36.69 -31.86
CA SER A 12 -64.60 -36.03 -30.54
C SER A 12 -64.62 -37.05 -29.38
N SER A 13 -63.98 -36.72 -28.26
CA SER A 13 -64.48 -37.08 -26.92
C SER A 13 -63.98 -36.10 -25.86
N VAL A 14 -64.89 -35.63 -25.03
CA VAL A 14 -64.72 -34.70 -23.90
C VAL A 14 -64.75 -35.50 -22.60
N GLN A 15 -63.83 -35.24 -21.66
CA GLN A 15 -64.13 -35.20 -20.21
C GLN A 15 -62.96 -34.62 -19.36
N ILE A 16 -63.36 -33.81 -18.37
CA ILE A 16 -62.64 -32.93 -17.41
C ILE A 16 -62.51 -33.71 -16.07
N PRO A 17 -61.46 -33.61 -15.19
CA PRO A 17 -61.31 -32.46 -14.28
C PRO A 17 -59.93 -32.07 -13.71
N ASN A 18 -59.76 -30.75 -13.62
CA ASN A 18 -59.39 -29.91 -12.46
C ASN A 18 -58.10 -30.13 -11.65
N GLN A 19 -57.41 -28.98 -11.49
CA GLN A 19 -56.47 -28.53 -10.44
C GLN A 19 -54.97 -28.82 -10.57
N GLY A 20 -54.22 -27.73 -10.82
CA GLY A 20 -52.77 -27.58 -10.73
C GLY A 20 -52.31 -26.21 -11.25
N GLN A 21 -52.38 -25.19 -10.39
CA GLN A 21 -51.92 -23.80 -10.54
C GLN A 21 -50.36 -23.71 -10.58
N PRO A 22 -49.70 -22.57 -10.91
CA PRO A 22 -49.96 -21.47 -11.86
C PRO A 22 -48.88 -21.35 -12.96
N THR A 23 -49.24 -20.66 -14.04
CA THR A 23 -48.36 -20.09 -15.06
C THR A 23 -47.54 -18.91 -14.50
N HIS A 24 -46.21 -19.00 -14.52
CA HIS A 24 -45.34 -17.83 -14.34
C HIS A 24 -45.07 -17.23 -15.73
N SER A 25 -45.66 -16.06 -15.98
CA SER A 25 -45.47 -15.29 -17.20
C SER A 25 -44.09 -14.62 -17.17
N GLU A 26 -43.33 -14.92 -18.22
CA GLU A 26 -42.39 -14.09 -18.98
C GLU A 26 -41.79 -12.79 -18.38
N ARG A 27 -40.45 -12.75 -18.54
CA ARG A 27 -39.68 -11.67 -19.18
C ARG A 27 -39.13 -10.54 -18.30
N GLY A 28 -37.84 -10.71 -18.01
CA GLY A 28 -36.82 -9.84 -18.59
C GLY A 28 -36.45 -8.63 -17.76
N GLN A 29 -35.32 -8.76 -17.06
CA GLN A 29 -34.22 -7.79 -17.07
C GLN A 29 -33.03 -8.45 -16.37
N ASP A 30 -32.16 -9.04 -17.19
CA ASP A 30 -30.81 -9.44 -16.80
C ASP A 30 -30.06 -8.15 -16.45
N LEU A 31 -30.01 -7.82 -15.17
CA LEU A 31 -29.12 -6.79 -14.63
C LEU A 31 -27.70 -7.37 -14.69
N ALA A 32 -27.02 -7.12 -15.81
CA ALA A 32 -25.58 -7.25 -15.87
C ALA A 32 -24.97 -6.43 -14.71
N PRO A 33 -24.07 -7.00 -13.89
CA PRO A 33 -23.38 -6.23 -12.88
C PRO A 33 -22.46 -5.25 -13.63
N THR A 34 -22.80 -3.97 -13.58
CA THR A 34 -21.87 -2.89 -13.93
C THR A 34 -20.68 -2.99 -13.00
N THR A 35 -19.62 -3.64 -13.46
CA THR A 35 -18.30 -3.59 -12.84
C THR A 35 -17.79 -2.16 -13.01
N SER A 36 -18.09 -1.32 -12.03
CA SER A 36 -17.29 -0.12 -11.80
C SER A 36 -15.85 -0.61 -11.62
N THR A 37 -14.99 -0.35 -12.60
CA THR A 37 -13.56 -0.71 -12.54
C THR A 37 -12.91 0.16 -11.47
N SER A 38 -13.08 -0.20 -10.20
CA SER A 38 -12.33 0.40 -9.11
C SER A 38 -10.87 0.06 -9.34
N SER A 39 -10.00 1.08 -9.43
CA SER A 39 -8.58 0.84 -9.64
C SER A 39 -8.02 -0.10 -8.57
N PRO A 40 -7.28 -1.15 -8.94
CA PRO A 40 -6.91 -2.22 -8.01
C PRO A 40 -6.07 -1.68 -6.85
N CYS A 41 -6.35 -2.20 -5.65
CA CYS A 41 -5.57 -1.92 -4.45
C CYS A 41 -4.11 -2.40 -4.63
N SER A 42 -3.11 -1.80 -3.97
CA SER A 42 -1.70 -2.22 -4.15
C SER A 42 -1.48 -3.71 -3.85
N LEU A 43 -2.28 -4.24 -2.91
CA LEU A 43 -2.22 -5.65 -2.53
C LEU A 43 -2.81 -6.55 -3.63
N GLU A 44 -3.88 -6.11 -4.28
CA GLU A 44 -4.51 -6.83 -5.38
C GLU A 44 -3.57 -6.91 -6.59
N THR A 45 -2.90 -5.80 -6.92
CA THR A 45 -1.87 -5.81 -7.97
C THR A 45 -0.71 -6.75 -7.63
N PHE A 46 -0.31 -6.79 -6.36
CA PHE A 46 0.73 -7.69 -5.89
C PHE A 46 0.31 -9.17 -5.97
N ILE A 47 -0.94 -9.49 -5.63
CA ILE A 47 -1.50 -10.84 -5.79
C ILE A 47 -1.53 -11.22 -7.27
N ARG A 48 -2.03 -10.34 -8.15
CA ARG A 48 -2.05 -10.58 -9.61
C ARG A 48 -0.65 -10.82 -10.17
N GLN A 49 0.35 -10.06 -9.70
CA GLN A 49 1.74 -10.26 -10.08
C GLN A 49 2.26 -11.63 -9.66
N LEU A 50 2.01 -12.07 -8.43
CA LEU A 50 2.38 -13.40 -7.96
C LEU A 50 1.69 -14.51 -8.77
N SER A 51 0.39 -14.36 -9.05
CA SER A 51 -0.34 -15.30 -9.91
C SER A 51 0.25 -15.36 -11.32
N SER A 52 0.68 -14.23 -11.89
CA SER A 52 1.33 -14.18 -13.21
C SER A 52 2.69 -14.89 -13.26
N GLN A 53 3.32 -15.12 -12.10
CA GLN A 53 4.57 -15.89 -11.98
C GLN A 53 4.32 -17.41 -11.87
N GLY A 54 3.07 -17.87 -12.00
CA GLY A 54 2.71 -19.29 -11.98
C GLY A 54 2.27 -19.80 -10.61
N LEU A 55 2.09 -18.94 -9.61
CA LEU A 55 1.49 -19.35 -8.33
C LEU A 55 -0.02 -19.59 -8.50
N SER A 56 -0.55 -20.58 -7.78
CA SER A 56 -2.00 -20.73 -7.65
C SER A 56 -2.59 -19.52 -6.91
N GLN A 57 -3.87 -19.24 -7.12
CA GLN A 57 -4.52 -18.09 -6.48
C GLN A 57 -4.44 -18.16 -4.95
N GLU A 58 -4.61 -19.35 -4.37
CA GLU A 58 -4.49 -19.55 -2.92
C GLU A 58 -3.05 -19.30 -2.44
N ALA A 59 -2.04 -19.79 -3.17
CA ALA A 59 -0.64 -19.56 -2.85
C ALA A 59 -0.28 -18.06 -2.97
N ALA A 60 -0.78 -17.36 -3.99
CA ALA A 60 -0.56 -15.93 -4.17
C ALA A 60 -1.20 -15.10 -3.04
N VAL A 61 -2.42 -15.45 -2.61
CA VAL A 61 -3.07 -14.81 -1.45
C VAL A 61 -2.26 -15.04 -0.17
N LEU A 62 -1.83 -16.28 0.09
CA LEU A 62 -1.01 -16.58 1.26
C LEU A 62 0.35 -15.84 1.22
N ALA A 63 1.03 -15.87 0.08
CA ALA A 63 2.30 -15.19 -0.13
C ALA A 63 2.18 -13.67 -0.02
N SER A 64 1.01 -13.10 -0.35
CA SER A 64 0.74 -11.67 -0.17
C SER A 64 0.82 -11.23 1.30
N GLY A 65 0.60 -12.18 2.25
CA GLY A 65 0.77 -11.97 3.69
C GLY A 65 2.20 -11.62 4.12
N SER A 66 3.20 -11.82 3.26
CA SER A 66 4.57 -11.32 3.48
C SER A 66 4.62 -9.78 3.59
N ARG A 67 3.65 -9.08 2.99
CA ARG A 67 3.54 -7.63 3.07
C ARG A 67 2.68 -7.23 4.28
N ARG A 68 3.32 -6.61 5.28
CA ARG A 68 2.64 -6.08 6.46
C ARG A 68 1.50 -5.11 6.08
N SER A 69 0.40 -5.14 6.83
CA SER A 69 -0.76 -4.26 6.64
C SER A 69 -0.40 -2.77 6.64
N SER A 70 0.57 -2.37 7.47
CA SER A 70 1.10 -1.01 7.50
C SER A 70 1.77 -0.59 6.19
N THR A 71 2.49 -1.51 5.53
CA THR A 71 3.10 -1.27 4.22
C THR A 71 2.03 -1.15 3.13
N VAL A 72 1.01 -2.01 3.15
CA VAL A 72 -0.13 -1.94 2.21
C VAL A 72 -0.84 -0.59 2.34
N SER A 73 -1.17 -0.17 3.56
CA SER A 73 -1.81 1.14 3.82
C SER A 73 -0.95 2.31 3.35
N THR A 74 0.36 2.26 3.66
CA THR A 74 1.36 3.25 3.22
C THR A 74 1.41 3.36 1.70
N TYR A 75 1.39 2.23 0.99
CA TYR A 75 1.41 2.18 -0.47
C TYR A 75 0.11 2.70 -1.05
N ASN A 76 -1.05 2.23 -0.57
CA ASN A 76 -2.36 2.71 -1.02
C ASN A 76 -2.52 4.23 -0.90
N SER A 77 -2.08 4.81 0.22
CA SER A 77 -2.10 6.27 0.41
C SER A 77 -1.26 7.01 -0.63
N ARG A 78 -0.07 6.49 -0.94
CA ARG A 78 0.83 7.11 -1.95
C ARG A 78 0.30 6.94 -3.37
N LEU A 79 -0.21 5.75 -3.67
CA LEU A 79 -0.82 5.44 -4.96
C LEU A 79 -2.08 6.25 -5.20
N SER A 80 -2.89 6.51 -4.17
CA SER A 80 -4.05 7.40 -4.29
C SER A 80 -3.64 8.78 -4.80
N ARG A 81 -2.60 9.39 -4.20
CA ARG A 81 -2.07 10.68 -4.65
C ARG A 81 -1.52 10.63 -6.08
N PHE A 82 -0.82 9.55 -6.43
CA PHE A 82 -0.29 9.37 -7.78
C PHE A 82 -1.42 9.20 -8.82
N ARG A 83 -2.47 8.44 -8.49
CA ARG A 83 -3.65 8.28 -9.36
C ARG A 83 -4.37 9.59 -9.58
N THR A 84 -4.52 10.42 -8.56
CA THR A 84 -5.08 11.77 -8.72
C THR A 84 -4.24 12.59 -9.70
N TRP A 85 -2.91 12.62 -9.52
CA TRP A 85 -1.99 13.30 -10.44
C TRP A 85 -2.11 12.83 -11.90
N CYS A 86 -2.20 11.51 -12.10
CA CYS A 86 -2.39 10.89 -13.41
C CYS A 86 -3.76 11.23 -14.02
N SER A 87 -4.83 11.22 -13.22
CA SER A 87 -6.19 11.54 -13.67
C SER A 87 -6.32 12.98 -14.17
N GLU A 88 -5.66 13.94 -13.49
CA GLU A 88 -5.60 15.34 -13.92
C GLU A 88 -4.90 15.52 -15.28
N ARG A 89 -4.06 14.56 -15.68
CA ARG A 89 -3.25 14.58 -16.90
C ARG A 89 -3.72 13.56 -17.93
N ASN A 90 -4.86 12.92 -17.70
CA ASN A 90 -5.42 11.88 -18.56
C ASN A 90 -4.39 10.78 -18.92
N THR A 91 -3.58 10.38 -17.95
CA THR A 91 -2.53 9.36 -18.07
C THR A 91 -2.93 8.13 -17.26
N ASP A 92 -2.65 6.92 -17.76
CA ASP A 92 -2.82 5.70 -16.97
C ASP A 92 -1.70 5.58 -15.91
N PRO A 93 -2.01 5.40 -14.61
CA PRO A 93 -1.02 5.13 -13.58
C PRO A 93 -0.17 3.87 -13.78
N MET A 94 -0.67 2.85 -14.48
CA MET A 94 0.03 1.57 -14.71
C MET A 94 1.03 1.65 -15.87
N GLU A 95 0.75 2.51 -16.86
CA GLU A 95 1.56 2.73 -18.07
C GLU A 95 2.13 4.15 -18.14
N ALA A 96 2.25 4.83 -16.99
CA ALA A 96 2.72 6.21 -16.96
C ALA A 96 4.11 6.34 -17.59
N SER A 97 4.29 7.32 -18.48
CA SER A 97 5.59 7.53 -19.12
C SER A 97 6.69 7.85 -18.10
N LEU A 98 7.95 7.59 -18.49
CA LEU A 98 9.12 7.95 -17.68
C LEU A 98 9.09 9.43 -17.26
N GLU A 99 8.70 10.31 -18.19
CA GLU A 99 8.51 11.74 -17.97
C GLU A 99 7.44 12.00 -16.90
N SER A 100 6.25 11.40 -17.03
CA SER A 100 5.14 11.61 -16.09
C SER A 100 5.49 11.15 -14.66
N VAL A 101 6.18 10.02 -14.53
CA VAL A 101 6.68 9.53 -13.24
C VAL A 101 7.75 10.47 -12.67
N ALA A 102 8.70 10.92 -13.49
CA ALA A 102 9.75 11.85 -13.06
C ALA A 102 9.16 13.19 -12.58
N ASP A 103 8.21 13.74 -13.33
CA ASP A 103 7.52 14.98 -13.02
C ASP A 103 6.70 14.88 -11.74
N PHE A 104 6.01 13.74 -11.53
CA PHE A 104 5.33 13.49 -10.28
C PHE A 104 6.30 13.47 -9.09
N LEU A 105 7.41 12.73 -9.19
CA LEU A 105 8.40 12.67 -8.12
C LEU A 105 9.02 14.06 -7.84
N LEU A 106 9.24 14.85 -8.89
CA LEU A 106 9.69 16.24 -8.78
C LEU A 106 8.65 17.12 -8.10
N HIS A 107 7.36 16.98 -8.44
CA HIS A 107 6.26 17.69 -7.79
C HIS A 107 6.23 17.40 -6.28
N ILE A 108 6.28 16.13 -5.88
CA ILE A 108 6.33 15.74 -4.46
C ILE A 108 7.56 16.33 -3.74
N PHE A 109 8.71 16.39 -4.41
CA PHE A 109 9.91 17.00 -3.84
C PHE A 109 9.79 18.53 -3.66
N LYS A 110 9.20 19.20 -4.66
CA LYS A 110 8.91 20.65 -4.65
C LYS A 110 7.92 21.05 -3.56
N GLU A 111 7.01 20.17 -3.17
CA GLU A 111 6.13 20.33 -1.99
C GLU A 111 6.87 20.28 -0.63
N GLY A 112 8.20 20.13 -0.62
CA GLY A 112 8.98 20.14 0.60
C GLY A 112 9.16 18.76 1.24
N LYS A 113 8.73 17.67 0.59
CA LYS A 113 8.94 16.32 1.13
C LYS A 113 10.43 15.96 1.17
N GLN A 114 10.79 15.10 2.13
CA GLN A 114 12.13 14.56 2.22
C GLN A 114 12.36 13.50 1.13
N VAL A 115 13.61 13.33 0.72
CA VAL A 115 14.00 12.34 -0.31
C VAL A 115 13.63 10.91 0.09
N SER A 116 13.67 10.59 1.39
CA SER A 116 13.18 9.31 1.91
C SER A 116 11.69 9.10 1.61
N THR A 117 10.87 10.14 1.72
CA THR A 117 9.45 10.11 1.36
C THR A 117 9.26 9.94 -0.15
N VAL A 118 10.02 10.67 -0.97
CA VAL A 118 9.96 10.55 -2.44
C VAL A 118 10.35 9.12 -2.88
N LYS A 119 11.39 8.53 -2.27
CA LYS A 119 11.75 7.12 -2.50
C LYS A 119 10.61 6.15 -2.14
N ASN A 120 9.84 6.44 -1.08
CA ASN A 120 8.67 5.63 -0.74
C ASN A 120 7.55 5.76 -1.78
N TYR A 121 7.34 6.94 -2.37
CA TYR A 121 6.44 7.09 -3.52
C TYR A 121 6.92 6.24 -4.70
N ARG A 122 8.20 6.35 -5.07
CA ARG A 122 8.81 5.51 -6.11
C ARG A 122 8.53 4.02 -5.89
N SER A 123 8.79 3.51 -4.69
CA SER A 123 8.57 2.09 -4.37
C SER A 123 7.10 1.68 -4.44
N ALA A 124 6.17 2.56 -4.05
CA ALA A 124 4.75 2.31 -4.15
C ALA A 124 4.30 2.24 -5.62
N ILE A 125 4.70 3.22 -6.44
CA ILE A 125 4.37 3.24 -7.88
C ILE A 125 4.97 2.03 -8.59
N SER A 126 6.22 1.67 -8.28
CA SER A 126 6.88 0.47 -8.82
C SER A 126 6.13 -0.83 -8.52
N SER A 127 5.21 -0.86 -7.55
CA SER A 127 4.42 -2.06 -7.24
C SER A 127 3.17 -2.22 -8.10
N ILE A 128 2.77 -1.18 -8.86
CA ILE A 128 1.62 -1.24 -9.77
C ILE A 128 1.97 -0.99 -11.23
N HIS A 129 3.16 -0.46 -11.49
CA HIS A 129 3.59 -0.05 -12.82
C HIS A 129 4.12 -1.26 -13.61
N GLU A 130 3.75 -1.34 -14.89
CA GLU A 130 4.06 -2.51 -15.73
C GLU A 130 5.51 -2.53 -16.21
N GLY A 131 6.12 -1.35 -16.31
CA GLY A 131 7.50 -1.18 -16.74
C GLY A 131 7.57 -0.18 -17.88
N PHE A 132 8.77 0.09 -18.36
CA PHE A 132 9.00 0.98 -19.49
C PHE A 132 9.30 0.16 -20.76
N PRO A 133 9.14 0.76 -21.96
CA PRO A 133 9.39 0.07 -23.23
C PRO A 133 10.83 -0.44 -23.41
N ASP A 134 11.79 0.11 -22.67
CA ASP A 134 13.19 -0.32 -22.63
C ASP A 134 13.42 -1.57 -21.74
N GLY A 135 12.36 -2.13 -21.16
CA GLY A 135 12.41 -3.25 -20.23
C GLY A 135 12.83 -2.87 -18.80
N SER A 136 13.09 -1.59 -18.55
CA SER A 136 13.42 -1.11 -17.20
C SER A 136 12.15 -0.93 -16.35
N THR A 137 12.30 -1.08 -15.04
CA THR A 137 11.24 -0.77 -14.07
C THR A 137 11.48 0.60 -13.46
N ILE A 138 10.48 1.13 -12.76
CA ILE A 138 10.64 2.39 -11.99
C ILE A 138 11.84 2.33 -11.02
N GLY A 139 12.12 1.16 -10.43
CA GLY A 139 13.24 0.99 -9.50
C GLY A 139 14.61 0.88 -10.18
N SER A 140 14.67 0.28 -11.37
CA SER A 140 15.92 0.03 -12.09
C SER A 140 16.29 1.11 -13.11
N ASN A 141 15.36 2.01 -13.46
CA ASN A 141 15.60 3.05 -14.44
C ASN A 141 16.66 4.09 -13.96
N ASN A 142 17.68 4.32 -14.80
CA ASN A 142 18.80 5.20 -14.46
C ASN A 142 18.39 6.68 -14.33
N ALA A 143 17.47 7.17 -15.16
CA ALA A 143 17.04 8.57 -15.12
C ALA A 143 16.33 8.89 -13.79
N ILE A 144 15.44 7.99 -13.34
CA ILE A 144 14.78 8.12 -12.02
C ILE A 144 15.81 8.08 -10.89
N ASN A 145 16.81 7.20 -10.98
CA ASN A 145 17.87 7.12 -9.96
C ASN A 145 18.75 8.38 -9.92
N HIS A 146 19.09 8.95 -11.09
CA HIS A 146 19.79 10.24 -11.17
C HIS A 146 18.96 11.39 -10.61
N LEU A 147 17.66 11.44 -10.91
CA LEU A 147 16.74 12.43 -10.36
C LEU A 147 16.73 12.40 -8.82
N LEU A 148 16.58 11.22 -8.23
CA LEU A 148 16.59 11.04 -6.77
C LEU A 148 17.95 11.39 -6.14
N ARG A 149 19.05 11.13 -6.86
CA ARG A 149 20.39 11.55 -6.43
C ARG A 149 20.53 13.07 -6.46
N GLY A 150 20.00 13.73 -7.50
CA GLY A 150 19.92 15.19 -7.58
C GLY A 150 19.14 15.77 -6.40
N MET A 151 17.96 15.23 -6.10
CA MET A 151 17.15 15.63 -4.95
C MET A 151 17.88 15.43 -3.60
N PHE A 152 18.67 14.37 -3.46
CA PHE A 152 19.49 14.11 -2.27
C PHE A 152 20.60 15.15 -2.10
N ASN A 153 21.26 15.52 -3.18
CA ASN A 153 22.32 16.53 -3.15
C ASN A 153 21.74 17.92 -2.86
N GLU A 154 20.59 18.24 -3.44
CA GLU A 154 19.88 19.51 -3.23
C GLU A 154 19.37 19.65 -1.79
N ARG A 155 18.81 18.57 -1.21
CA ARG A 155 18.26 18.56 0.16
C ARG A 155 18.75 17.33 0.91
N PRO A 156 19.99 17.36 1.44
CA PRO A 156 20.52 16.25 2.22
C PRO A 156 19.70 16.06 3.51
N PRO A 157 19.52 14.81 3.98
CA PRO A 157 18.85 14.55 5.24
C PRO A 157 19.57 15.25 6.38
N ARG A 158 18.85 16.12 7.10
CA ARG A 158 19.38 16.72 8.33
C ARG A 158 19.44 15.64 9.40
N LYS A 159 20.64 15.17 9.72
CA LYS A 159 20.85 14.37 10.93
C LYS A 159 20.58 15.28 12.12
N ARG A 160 19.60 14.95 12.95
CA ARG A 160 19.51 15.52 14.29
C ARG A 160 20.65 14.92 15.07
N LEU A 161 21.79 15.61 15.09
CA LEU A 161 22.85 15.28 16.02
C LEU A 161 22.30 15.67 17.40
N SER A 162 22.01 14.69 18.24
CA SER A 162 21.98 14.96 19.67
C SER A 162 23.38 15.47 20.04
N PRO A 163 23.50 16.52 20.86
CA PRO A 163 24.81 16.93 21.34
C PRO A 163 25.55 15.70 21.89
N SER A 164 26.84 15.60 21.60
CA SER A 164 27.69 14.55 22.16
C SER A 164 27.78 14.79 23.66
N TRP A 165 26.89 14.18 24.43
CA TRP A 165 26.95 14.19 25.88
C TRP A 165 27.68 12.93 26.33
N SER A 166 28.60 13.05 27.30
CA SER A 166 29.18 11.89 27.95
C SER A 166 28.33 11.54 29.17
N ILE A 167 28.12 10.24 29.39
CA ILE A 167 27.38 9.76 30.56
C ILE A 167 28.03 10.26 31.86
N ASN A 168 29.36 10.36 31.88
CA ASN A 168 30.12 10.83 33.03
C ASN A 168 29.83 12.31 33.33
N ASP A 169 29.71 13.16 32.31
CA ASP A 169 29.42 14.59 32.51
C ASP A 169 28.01 14.80 33.08
N VAL A 170 27.03 14.00 32.63
CA VAL A 170 25.67 14.07 33.16
C VAL A 170 25.59 13.50 34.57
N LEU A 171 26.29 12.39 34.87
CA LEU A 171 26.37 11.85 36.23
C LEU A 171 27.06 12.82 37.20
N ASN A 172 28.10 13.51 36.74
CA ASN A 172 28.78 14.55 37.52
C ASN A 172 27.84 15.75 37.78
N SER A 173 27.10 16.19 36.76
CA SER A 173 26.08 17.24 36.91
C SER A 173 24.94 16.85 37.85
N LEU A 174 24.52 15.58 37.85
CA LEU A 174 23.51 15.05 38.78
C LEU A 174 24.04 14.88 40.22
N SER A 175 25.36 14.91 40.40
CA SER A 175 26.03 14.83 41.71
C SER A 175 26.32 16.21 42.32
N THR A 176 25.88 17.29 41.65
CA THR A 176 26.08 18.68 42.09
C THR A 176 24.74 19.41 42.24
N SER A 177 24.76 20.62 42.83
CA SER A 177 23.58 21.48 42.91
C SER A 177 23.02 21.74 41.50
N PRO A 178 21.70 21.69 41.27
CA PRO A 178 20.60 21.69 42.24
C PRO A 178 20.12 20.28 42.66
N PHE A 179 20.75 19.21 42.20
CA PHE A 179 20.34 17.84 42.50
C PHE A 179 20.85 17.31 43.83
N GLU A 180 21.85 17.97 44.40
CA GLU A 180 22.39 17.76 45.74
C GLU A 180 22.44 19.08 46.51
N PRO A 181 22.19 19.10 47.83
CA PRO A 181 21.95 17.96 48.72
C PRO A 181 20.52 17.41 48.66
N ILE A 182 20.32 16.08 48.67
CA ILE A 182 18.98 15.42 48.65
C ILE A 182 17.97 16.02 49.64
N HIS A 183 18.43 16.44 50.83
CA HIS A 183 17.56 16.99 51.88
C HIS A 183 17.04 18.41 51.60
N ASN A 184 17.60 19.11 50.61
CA ASN A 184 17.24 20.48 50.25
C ASN A 184 16.77 20.62 48.78
N THR A 185 16.65 19.50 48.07
CA THR A 185 16.25 19.45 46.65
C THR A 185 14.74 19.26 46.52
N SER A 186 14.13 19.87 45.50
CA SER A 186 12.70 19.67 45.22
C SER A 186 12.41 18.23 44.78
N LEU A 187 11.21 17.73 45.13
CA LEU A 187 10.77 16.38 44.73
C LEU A 187 10.81 16.20 43.21
N GLU A 188 10.48 17.26 42.46
CA GLU A 188 10.53 17.28 40.99
C GLU A 188 11.93 16.98 40.46
N LEU A 189 12.98 17.65 40.98
CA LEU A 189 14.36 17.42 40.54
C LEU A 189 14.87 16.03 40.92
N LEU A 190 14.41 15.49 42.05
CA LEU A 190 14.73 14.12 42.48
C LEU A 190 14.04 13.07 41.59
N THR A 191 12.79 13.31 41.18
CA THR A 191 12.11 12.47 40.20
C THR A 191 12.82 12.49 38.84
N HIS A 192 13.29 13.65 38.36
CA HIS A 192 14.06 13.72 37.12
C HIS A 192 15.39 12.95 37.23
N LYS A 193 16.12 13.11 38.33
CA LYS A 193 17.38 12.37 38.59
C LYS A 193 17.18 10.87 38.64
N THR A 194 16.18 10.39 39.36
CA THR A 194 15.88 8.95 39.47
C THR A 194 15.36 8.36 38.16
N LEU A 195 14.47 9.07 37.45
CA LEU A 195 13.96 8.65 36.15
C LEU A 195 15.08 8.57 35.10
N PHE A 196 15.96 9.56 35.07
CA PHE A 196 17.13 9.56 34.18
C PHE A 196 18.04 8.36 34.47
N LEU A 197 18.37 8.12 35.74
CA LEU A 197 19.23 7.00 36.14
C LEU A 197 18.59 5.64 35.82
N LEU A 198 17.28 5.50 36.04
CA LEU A 198 16.52 4.28 35.70
C LEU A 198 16.47 4.03 34.19
N ALA A 199 16.25 5.08 33.39
CA ALA A 199 16.30 5.00 31.93
C ALA A 199 17.71 4.65 31.43
N ALA A 200 18.75 5.25 32.00
CA ALA A 200 20.14 4.97 31.64
C ALA A 200 20.55 3.52 31.97
N ALA A 201 20.14 3.00 33.14
CA ALA A 201 20.42 1.62 33.54
C ALA A 201 19.64 0.59 32.71
N SER A 202 18.37 0.85 32.41
CA SER A 202 17.53 -0.05 31.61
C SER A 202 17.97 -0.13 30.14
N ALA A 203 18.46 0.97 29.57
CA ALA A 203 18.99 0.99 28.20
C ALA A 203 20.21 0.05 28.00
N GLN A 204 20.96 -0.25 29.07
CA GLN A 204 22.11 -1.16 29.00
C GLN A 204 21.73 -2.65 29.07
N GLY A 205 20.52 -2.99 29.53
CA GLY A 205 20.04 -4.37 29.65
C GLY A 205 19.55 -5.03 28.35
N ALA A 206 19.42 -4.27 27.25
CA ALA A 206 18.86 -4.77 25.99
C ALA A 206 19.87 -5.41 25.02
N VAL A 207 21.15 -5.56 25.41
CA VAL A 207 22.23 -6.04 24.53
C VAL A 207 22.64 -7.50 24.81
N VAL A 208 22.02 -8.20 25.76
CA VAL A 208 22.33 -9.60 26.04
C VAL A 208 21.09 -10.47 25.84
N ASN A 209 20.85 -10.88 24.59
CA ASN A 209 20.31 -12.18 24.18
C ASN A 209 19.84 -12.12 22.71
N SER A 210 20.78 -12.25 21.80
CA SER A 210 20.55 -12.78 20.44
C SER A 210 21.86 -13.35 19.92
N THR A 211 22.22 -14.50 20.46
CA THR A 211 23.10 -15.45 19.77
C THR A 211 22.62 -16.85 20.16
N ILE A 212 22.39 -17.64 19.11
CA ILE A 212 21.87 -19.01 19.04
C ILE A 212 20.34 -19.09 18.93
#